data_AF-A0A1G7W4K8-F1
#
_entry.id   AF-A0A1G7W4K8-F1
#
_cell.length_a   1.000
_cell.length_b   1.000
_cell.length_c   1.000
_cell.angle_alpha   90.00
_cell.angle_beta   90.00
_cell.angle_gamma   90.00
#
_symmetry.space_group_name_H-M   'P 1'
#
loop_
_entity.id
_entity.type
_entity.pdbx_description
1 polymer ?
#
loop_
_entity_poly.entity_id
_entity_poly.type
_entity_poly.pdbx_seq_one_letter_code
_entity_poly.pdbx_strand_id
1 'polypeptide(L)'
;MQNSNNQGRKGRLGPQFQYEQSFMDKVVADYMAGDQSMSQVAARYRITKTQVAYWYSLFSSELRQTTLEKTIISTAMTEQEKKEFDALKKQNEELRKKLEH
;
A
#
# COMPACT_ATOMS: atom_id res chain seq x y z
N MET A 1 32.40 -36.69 23.60
CA MET A 1 31.36 -36.76 22.54
C MET A 1 29.99 -36.71 23.20
N GLN A 2 29.29 -35.58 23.15
CA GLN A 2 27.84 -35.56 23.44
C GLN A 2 27.17 -34.64 22.41
N ASN A 3 26.35 -35.29 21.59
CA ASN A 3 25.65 -34.76 20.43
C ASN A 3 24.38 -34.03 20.93
N SER A 4 24.35 -32.70 20.87
CA SER A 4 23.16 -31.91 21.20
C SER A 4 22.44 -31.55 19.91
N ASN A 5 21.49 -32.41 19.54
CA ASN A 5 20.56 -32.24 18.43
C ASN A 5 19.91 -30.84 18.47
N ASN A 6 20.31 -29.96 17.54
CA ASN A 6 19.64 -28.70 17.23
C ASN A 6 18.33 -28.98 16.47
N GLN A 7 17.35 -29.56 17.17
CA GLN A 7 15.99 -29.60 16.65
C GLN A 7 15.34 -28.24 16.89
N GLY A 8 15.35 -27.41 15.85
CA GLY A 8 14.50 -26.22 15.79
C GLY A 8 13.05 -26.60 16.13
N ARG A 9 12.36 -25.73 16.87
CA ARG A 9 10.96 -25.93 17.30
C ARG A 9 10.01 -25.91 16.11
N LYS A 10 9.95 -27.02 15.38
CA LYS A 10 9.00 -27.27 14.29
C LYS A 10 7.59 -27.29 14.89
N GLY A 11 6.74 -26.34 14.49
CA GLY A 11 5.32 -26.29 14.89
C GLY A 11 4.92 -25.19 15.87
N ARG A 12 5.83 -24.29 16.28
CA ARG A 12 5.41 -23.03 16.90
C ARG A 12 5.24 -22.00 15.79
N LEU A 13 3.98 -21.72 15.41
CA LEU A 13 3.65 -20.45 14.74
C LEU A 13 4.35 -19.35 15.54
N GLY A 14 5.12 -18.49 14.86
CA GLY A 14 5.80 -17.37 15.50
C GLY A 14 4.82 -16.52 16.33
N PRO A 15 5.30 -15.57 17.13
CA PRO A 15 4.43 -14.64 17.84
C PRO A 15 3.37 -14.12 16.87
N GLN A 16 2.08 -14.32 17.19
CA GLN A 16 1.01 -13.77 16.37
C GLN A 16 1.23 -12.26 16.31
N PHE A 17 1.22 -11.70 15.10
CA PHE A 17 1.31 -10.26 14.91
C PHE A 17 0.18 -9.62 15.72
N GLN A 18 0.54 -8.76 16.68
CA GLN A 18 -0.40 -8.16 17.63
C GLN A 18 -1.41 -7.22 16.95
N TYR A 19 -1.13 -6.81 15.72
CA TYR A 19 -1.92 -5.85 14.95
C TYR A 19 -2.25 -6.43 13.58
N GLU A 20 -3.49 -6.22 13.13
CA GLU A 20 -3.91 -6.54 11.78
C GLU A 20 -3.21 -5.64 10.76
N GLN A 21 -2.98 -6.16 9.55
CA GLN A 21 -2.30 -5.42 8.48
C GLN A 21 -3.06 -4.16 8.07
N SER A 22 -4.39 -4.25 7.94
CA SER A 22 -5.27 -3.12 7.62
C SER A 22 -5.11 -1.95 8.61
N PHE A 23 -4.91 -2.25 9.89
CA PHE A 23 -4.65 -1.24 10.92
C PHE A 23 -3.28 -0.59 10.71
N MET A 24 -2.24 -1.40 10.48
CA MET A 24 -0.89 -0.89 10.27
C MET A 24 -0.80 -0.03 9.00
N ASP A 25 -1.48 -0.43 7.92
CA ASP A 25 -1.57 0.33 6.66
C ASP A 25 -2.20 1.72 6.89
N LYS A 26 -3.29 1.77 7.66
CA LYS A 26 -3.96 3.03 8.00
C LYS A 26 -3.05 3.96 8.80
N VAL A 27 -2.33 3.42 9.78
CA VAL A 27 -1.39 4.20 10.59
C VAL A 27 -0.27 4.79 9.73
N VAL A 28 0.28 4.01 8.80
CA VAL A 28 1.32 4.49 7.89
C VAL A 28 0.79 5.51 6.90
N ALA A 29 -0.41 5.31 6.34
CA ALA A 29 -1.06 6.27 5.45
C ALA A 29 -1.28 7.64 6.14
N ASP A 30 -1.77 7.63 7.38
CA ASP A 30 -1.96 8.84 8.18
C ASP A 30 -0.62 9.56 8.47
N TYR A 31 0.47 8.81 8.69
CA TYR A 31 1.79 9.40 8.84
C TYR A 31 2.32 9.98 7.52
N MET A 32 2.11 9.28 6.40
CA MET A 32 2.55 9.71 5.07
C MET A 32 1.79 10.94 4.54
N ALA A 33 0.58 11.20 5.04
CA ALA A 33 -0.17 12.42 4.74
C ALA A 33 0.61 13.70 5.13
N GLY A 34 1.56 13.60 6.07
CA GLY A 34 2.47 14.70 6.42
C GLY A 34 1.90 15.71 7.43
N ASP A 35 0.64 15.58 7.82
CA ASP A 35 -0.04 16.47 8.77
C ASP A 35 0.43 16.29 10.22
N GLN A 36 0.98 15.10 10.55
CA GLN A 36 1.32 14.71 11.91
C GLN A 36 2.70 14.06 11.95
N SER A 37 3.50 14.41 12.97
CA SER A 37 4.75 13.70 13.28
C SER A 37 4.46 12.27 13.76
N MET A 38 5.44 11.36 13.64
CA MET A 38 5.31 9.98 14.12
C MET A 38 4.86 9.89 15.58
N SER A 39 5.32 10.81 16.45
CA SER A 39 4.92 10.84 17.86
C SER A 39 3.44 11.19 18.04
N GLN A 40 2.92 12.11 17.22
CA GLN A 40 1.51 12.51 17.25
C GLN A 40 0.60 11.40 16.70
N VAL A 41 1.00 10.76 15.60
CA VAL A 41 0.31 9.57 15.07
C VAL A 41 0.30 8.45 16.11
N ALA A 42 1.44 8.17 16.74
CA ALA A 42 1.55 7.15 17.77
C ALA A 42 0.62 7.43 18.96
N ALA A 43 0.57 8.68 19.43
CA ALA A 43 -0.34 9.09 20.50
C ALA A 43 -1.82 8.91 20.12
N ARG A 44 -2.19 9.28 18.88
CA ARG A 44 -3.56 9.13 18.35
C ARG A 44 -4.00 7.66 18.32
N TYR A 45 -3.11 6.77 17.91
CA TYR A 45 -3.37 5.34 17.76
C TYR A 45 -3.01 4.51 19.01
N ARG A 46 -2.55 5.16 20.10
CA ARG A 46 -2.11 4.52 21.35
C ARG A 46 -1.05 3.43 21.15
N ILE A 47 -0.13 3.69 20.23
CA ILE A 47 1.03 2.84 19.92
C ILE A 47 2.32 3.60 20.23
N THR A 48 3.45 2.93 20.08
CA THR A 48 4.76 3.55 20.25
C THR A 48 5.24 4.20 18.96
N LYS A 49 6.03 5.28 19.08
CA LYS A 49 6.71 5.89 17.93
C LYS A 49 7.56 4.88 17.15
N THR A 50 8.21 3.96 17.85
CA THR A 50 9.05 2.91 17.26
C THR A 50 8.24 1.96 16.38
N GLN A 51 7.00 1.63 16.76
CA GLN A 51 6.10 0.84 15.92
C GLN A 51 5.74 1.57 14.64
N VAL A 52 5.42 2.87 14.70
CA VAL A 52 5.13 3.69 13.51
C VAL A 52 6.34 3.72 12.57
N ALA A 53 7.55 3.92 13.11
CA ALA A 53 8.78 3.94 12.31
C ALA A 53 9.07 2.57 11.67
N TYR A 54 8.85 1.48 12.41
CA TYR A 54 9.03 0.12 11.92
C TYR A 54 8.04 -0.20 10.79
N TRP A 55 6.76 0.10 10.97
CA TRP A 55 5.74 -0.10 9.94
C TRP A 55 5.98 0.79 8.73
N TYR A 56 6.36 2.05 8.94
CA TYR A 56 6.75 2.91 7.82
C TYR A 56 7.95 2.34 7.04
N SER A 57 8.96 1.78 7.70
CA SER A 57 10.08 1.12 7.01
C SER A 57 9.63 -0.14 6.23
N LEU A 58 8.85 -0.99 6.89
CA LEU A 58 8.32 -2.24 6.31
C LEU A 58 7.46 -1.93 5.08
N PHE A 59 6.44 -1.10 5.27
CA PHE A 59 5.50 -0.75 4.22
C PHE A 59 6.05 0.30 3.27
N SER A 60 7.06 1.11 3.54
CA SER A 60 7.62 1.99 2.48
C SER A 60 8.43 1.22 1.44
N SER A 61 8.93 0.02 1.78
CA SER A 61 9.50 -0.92 0.82
C SER A 61 8.41 -1.69 0.07
N GLU A 62 7.37 -2.14 0.79
CA GLU A 62 6.25 -2.90 0.25
C GLU A 62 5.22 -2.02 -0.49
N LEU A 63 5.06 -0.73 -0.15
CA LEU A 63 4.24 0.27 -0.85
C LEU A 63 4.83 0.63 -2.19
N ARG A 64 6.15 0.47 -2.39
CA ARG A 64 6.68 0.50 -3.76
C ARG A 64 6.14 -0.68 -4.55
N GLN A 65 5.98 -1.85 -3.92
CA GLN A 65 5.35 -2.99 -4.57
C GLN A 65 3.84 -2.80 -4.67
N THR A 66 3.06 -2.48 -3.64
CA THR A 66 1.59 -2.38 -3.76
C THR A 66 1.08 -1.14 -4.48
N THR A 67 1.83 -0.04 -4.54
CA THR A 67 1.48 1.13 -5.37
C THR A 67 1.92 0.96 -6.84
N LEU A 68 2.91 0.08 -7.12
CA LEU A 68 3.27 -0.33 -8.48
C LEU A 68 2.59 -1.64 -8.94
N GLU A 69 2.08 -2.45 -8.00
CA GLU A 69 1.41 -3.74 -8.17
C GLU A 69 -0.08 -3.70 -7.80
N LYS A 70 -0.62 -2.50 -7.54
CA LYS A 70 -1.89 -2.13 -8.17
C LYS A 70 -1.66 -1.84 -9.66
N THR A 71 -0.85 -2.69 -10.30
CA THR A 71 -1.15 -3.29 -11.59
C THR A 71 -2.63 -3.61 -11.55
N ILE A 72 -3.39 -2.61 -12.01
CA ILE A 72 -4.64 -2.76 -12.72
C ILE A 72 -4.54 -4.12 -13.35
N ILE A 73 -5.29 -5.09 -12.84
CA ILE A 73 -5.52 -6.35 -13.54
C ILE A 73 -5.84 -5.88 -14.95
N SER A 74 -4.91 -6.09 -15.88
CA SER A 74 -5.07 -5.66 -17.25
C SER A 74 -6.10 -6.61 -17.82
N THR A 75 -7.36 -6.40 -17.46
CA THR A 75 -8.49 -6.86 -18.22
C THR A 75 -8.24 -6.27 -19.59
N ALA A 76 -7.82 -7.13 -20.52
CA ALA A 76 -7.68 -6.77 -21.91
C ALA A 76 -8.94 -6.01 -22.30
N MET A 77 -8.78 -4.73 -22.68
CA MET A 77 -9.91 -3.87 -23.04
C MET A 77 -10.80 -4.64 -24.02
N THR A 78 -12.07 -4.78 -23.66
CA THR A 78 -13.05 -5.34 -24.59
C THR A 78 -13.20 -4.40 -25.79
N GLU A 79 -13.60 -4.92 -26.96
CA GLU A 79 -13.74 -4.09 -28.16
C GLU A 79 -14.71 -2.91 -27.98
N GLN A 80 -15.67 -3.04 -27.06
CA GLN A 80 -16.61 -2.00 -26.69
C GLN A 80 -15.92 -0.86 -25.93
N GLU A 81 -15.13 -1.18 -24.91
CA GLU A 81 -14.39 -0.18 -24.13
C GLU A 81 -13.36 0.57 -24.99
N LYS A 82 -12.78 -0.07 -26.01
CA LYS A 82 -11.87 0.58 -26.96
C LYS A 82 -12.58 1.61 -27.83
N LYS A 83 -13.79 1.31 -28.32
CA LYS A 83 -14.60 2.26 -29.09
C LYS A 83 -15.02 3.46 -28.24
N GLU A 84 -15.39 3.23 -26.99
CA GLU A 84 -15.75 4.30 -26.06
C GLU A 84 -14.56 5.20 -25.73
N PHE A 85 -13.37 4.62 -25.57
CA PHE A 85 -12.14 5.40 -25.37
C PHE A 85 -11.82 6.30 -26.57
N ASP A 86 -11.92 5.79 -27.79
CA ASP A 86 -11.67 6.58 -29.01
C ASP A 86 -12.71 7.71 -29.19
N ALA A 87 -13.98 7.44 -28.86
CA ALA A 87 -15.03 8.44 -28.88
C ALA A 87 -14.79 9.55 -27.85
N LEU A 88 -14.43 9.19 -26.61
CA LEU A 88 -14.10 10.13 -25.54
C LEU A 88 -12.86 10.96 -25.88
N LYS A 89 -11.84 10.35 -26.49
CA LYS A 89 -10.63 11.06 -26.93
C LYS A 89 -10.97 12.14 -27.95
N LYS A 90 -11.82 11.83 -28.93
CA LYS A 90 -12.26 12.78 -29.95
C LYS A 90 -13.07 13.94 -29.36
N GLN A 91 -13.98 13.65 -28.41
CA GLN A 91 -14.74 14.69 -27.72
C GLN A 91 -13.84 15.61 -26.88
N ASN A 92 -12.86 15.05 -26.17
CA ASN A 92 -11.92 15.84 -25.38
C ASN A 92 -11.07 16.77 -26.26
N GLU A 93 -10.66 16.31 -27.43
CA GLU A 93 -9.89 17.13 -28.37
C GLU A 93 -10.73 18.29 -28.95
N GLU A 94 -12.01 18.02 -29.23
CA GLU A 94 -12.96 19.05 -29.68
C GLU A 94 -13.30 20.07 -28.58
N LEU A 95 -13.45 19.62 -27.33
CA LEU A 95 -13.65 20.49 -26.17
C LEU A 95 -12.43 21.37 -25.93
N ARG A 96 -11.21 20.83 -26.04
CA ARG A 96 -9.97 21.62 -25.91
C ARG A 96 -9.90 22.72 -26.97
N LYS A 97 -10.24 22.42 -28.22
CA LYS A 97 -10.30 23.43 -29.30
C LYS A 97 -11.37 24.50 -29.06
N LYS A 98 -12.49 24.17 -28.43
CA LYS A 98 -13.54 25.13 -28.06
C LYS A 98 -13.18 26.02 -26.88
N LEU A 99 -12.23 25.59 -26.03
CA LEU A 99 -11.74 26.37 -24.88
C LEU A 99 -10.53 27.26 -25.22
N GLU A 100 -9.89 27.04 -26.37
CA GLU A 100 -8.78 27.85 -26.88
C GLU A 100 -9.24 29.03 -27.78
N HIS A 101 -10.55 29.22 -27.97
CA HIS A 101 -11.19 30.36 -28.63
C HIS A 101 -11.88 31.28 -27.62
#